data_AF-A0A3L9GUG4-F1
#
_entry.id   AF-A0A3L9GUG4-F1
#
_cell.length_a   1.000
_cell.length_b   1.000
_cell.length_c   1.000
_cell.angle_alpha   90.00
_cell.angle_beta   90.00
_cell.angle_gamma   90.00
#
_symmetry.space_group_name_H-M   'P 1'
#
loop_
_entity.id
_entity.type
_entity.pdbx_description
1 polymer ?
#
loop_
_entity_poly.entity_id
_entity_poly.type
_entity_poly.pdbx_seq_one_letter_code
_entity_poly.pdbx_strand_id
1 'polypeptide(L)' 'KAMGVDVNRVYSLDELVRGNDILFSATGVTGGELVNGIQQTANGVRTQTLLIGGADQTCNIIDSLH' A
#
# COMPACT_ATOMS: atom_id res chain seq x y z
N LYS A 1 20.34 22.85 -11.65
CA LYS A 1 19.94 21.71 -10.80
C LYS A 1 19.83 20.47 -11.69
N ALA A 2 20.46 19.34 -11.33
CA ALA A 2 20.63 18.18 -12.24
C ALA A 2 19.37 17.31 -12.43
N MET A 3 18.44 17.29 -11.47
CA MET A 3 17.22 16.46 -11.52
C MET A 3 15.92 17.26 -11.73
N GLY A 4 15.99 18.58 -11.94
CA GLY A 4 14.80 19.40 -12.20
C GLY A 4 13.81 19.55 -11.03
N VAL A 5 14.23 19.29 -9.79
CA VAL A 5 13.36 19.35 -8.60
C VAL A 5 13.52 20.66 -7.83
N ASP A 6 12.41 21.20 -7.32
CA ASP A 6 12.43 22.37 -6.44
C ASP A 6 12.46 21.99 -4.97
N VAL A 7 13.60 22.31 -4.33
CA VAL A 7 13.82 22.13 -2.89
C VAL A 7 12.96 23.14 -2.13
N ASN A 8 12.45 22.75 -0.97
CA ASN A 8 11.55 23.54 -0.11
C ASN A 8 10.19 23.87 -0.73
N ARG A 9 9.81 23.18 -1.81
CA ARG A 9 8.45 23.23 -2.34
C ARG A 9 7.56 22.23 -1.61
N VAL A 10 6.36 22.65 -1.25
CA VAL A 10 5.29 21.75 -0.80
C VAL A 10 4.52 21.28 -2.03
N TYR A 11 4.42 19.97 -2.21
CA TYR A 11 3.65 19.34 -3.28
C TYR A 11 2.32 18.85 -2.71
N SER A 12 1.21 19.15 -3.39
CA SER A 12 -0.08 18.57 -3.02
C SER A 12 -0.17 17.09 -3.42
N LEU A 13 -1.15 16.36 -2.89
CA LEU A 13 -1.38 14.96 -3.27
C LEU A 13 -1.62 14.82 -4.77
N ASP A 14 -2.45 15.69 -5.35
CA ASP A 14 -2.74 15.70 -6.80
C ASP A 14 -1.49 15.95 -7.64
N GLU A 15 -0.45 16.58 -7.09
CA GLU A 15 0.82 16.76 -7.79
C GLU A 15 1.73 15.54 -7.69
N LEU A 16 1.67 14.82 -6.58
CA LEU A 16 2.42 13.59 -6.33
C LEU A 16 1.82 12.40 -7.08
N VAL A 17 0.48 12.36 -7.18
CA VAL A 17 -0.28 11.29 -7.83
C VAL A 17 -1.44 11.90 -8.61
N ARG A 18 -1.28 12.03 -9.94
CA ARG A 18 -2.22 12.74 -10.83
C ARG A 18 -3.32 11.86 -11.44
N GLY A 19 -3.18 10.54 -11.38
CA GLY A 19 -4.07 9.60 -12.05
C GLY A 19 -5.21 9.13 -11.16
N ASN A 20 -6.36 8.81 -11.77
CA ASN A 20 -7.47 8.12 -11.10
C ASN A 20 -7.31 6.58 -11.16
N ASP A 21 -6.58 6.08 -12.16
CA ASP A 21 -6.21 4.66 -12.26
C ASP A 21 -4.98 4.36 -11.41
N ILE A 22 -5.19 4.37 -10.09
CA ILE A 22 -4.16 4.08 -9.10
C ILE A 22 -4.42 2.76 -8.42
N LEU A 23 -3.34 2.07 -8.06
CA LEU A 23 -3.37 0.89 -7.21
C LEU A 23 -2.39 1.09 -6.06
N PHE A 24 -2.85 0.88 -4.84
CA PHE A 24 -2.02 0.86 -3.64
C PHE A 24 -2.11 -0.51 -2.99
N SER A 25 -0.96 -1.07 -2.61
CA SER A 25 -0.88 -2.36 -1.92
C SER A 25 0.13 -2.29 -0.79
N ALA A 26 -0.25 -2.76 0.40
CA ALA A 26 0.61 -2.82 1.56
C ALA A 26 0.41 -4.12 2.35
N THR A 27 1.47 -4.91 2.50
CA THR A 27 1.47 -6.18 3.24
C THR A 27 2.17 -6.02 4.58
N GLY A 28 1.56 -6.51 5.65
CA GLY A 28 2.13 -6.43 6.99
C GLY A 28 3.32 -7.37 7.16
N VAL A 29 4.49 -6.82 7.50
CA VAL A 29 5.67 -7.62 7.88
C VAL A 29 5.62 -7.94 9.38
N THR A 30 5.47 -6.91 10.22
CA THR A 30 5.20 -7.02 11.66
C THR A 30 3.78 -6.58 11.97
N GLY A 31 3.26 -6.91 13.16
CA GLY A 31 1.93 -6.48 13.58
C GLY A 31 1.79 -4.96 13.57
N GLY A 32 0.71 -4.47 12.96
CA GLY A 32 0.35 -3.05 12.91
C GLY A 32 -1.16 -2.87 12.94
N GLU A 33 -1.61 -1.61 12.99
CA GLU A 33 -3.03 -1.28 13.14
C GLU A 33 -3.86 -1.56 11.88
N LEU A 34 -3.25 -1.40 10.69
CA LEU A 34 -3.95 -1.55 9.41
C LEU A 34 -3.94 -2.98 8.88
N VAL A 35 -2.85 -3.70 9.12
CA VAL A 35 -2.64 -5.08 8.63
C VAL A 35 -1.84 -5.88 9.65
N ASN A 36 -2.20 -7.15 9.77
CA ASN A 36 -1.45 -8.11 10.56
C ASN A 36 -0.08 -8.40 9.93
N GLY A 37 0.92 -8.61 10.79
CA GLY A 37 2.23 -9.08 10.37
C GLY A 37 2.20 -10.52 9.85
N ILE A 38 3.34 -10.97 9.31
CA ILE A 38 3.52 -12.34 8.85
C ILE A 38 3.39 -13.30 10.04
N GLN A 39 2.57 -14.33 9.90
CA GLN A 39 2.34 -15.34 10.94
C GLN A 39 2.70 -16.73 10.42
N GLN A 40 3.57 -17.43 11.14
CA GLN A 40 3.77 -18.86 10.94
C GLN A 40 2.61 -19.62 11.57
N THR A 41 2.01 -20.53 10.81
CA THR A 41 0.91 -21.39 11.26
C THR A 41 1.29 -22.86 11.10
N ALA A 42 0.51 -23.77 11.66
CA ALA A 42 0.73 -25.20 11.47
C ALA A 42 0.65 -25.63 9.98
N ASN A 43 -0.06 -24.86 9.16
CA ASN A 43 -0.37 -25.20 7.77
C ASN A 43 0.33 -24.28 6.75
N GLY A 44 1.33 -23.51 7.17
CA GLY A 44 2.06 -22.59 6.29
C GLY A 44 2.15 -21.17 6.83
N VAL A 45 2.34 -20.20 5.94
CA VAL A 45 2.55 -18.79 6.30
C VAL A 45 1.30 -17.99 5.98
N ARG A 46 0.78 -17.27 6.97
CA ARG A 46 -0.33 -16.32 6.77
C ARG A 46 0.20 -14.90 6.59
N THR A 47 -0.35 -14.21 5.61
CA THR A 47 -0.06 -12.79 5.33
C THR A 47 -1.36 -12.02 5.17
N GLN A 48 -1.32 -10.72 5.49
CA GLN A 48 -2.45 -9.82 5.27
C GLN A 48 -2.00 -8.59 4.50
N THR A 49 -2.77 -8.24 3.47
CA THR A 49 -2.50 -7.13 2.55
C THR A 49 -3.70 -6.19 2.46
N LEU A 50 -3.47 -4.89 2.60
CA LEU A 50 -4.45 -3.85 2.24
C LEU A 50 -4.26 -3.51 0.76
N LEU A 51 -5.32 -3.67 -0.03
CA LEU A 51 -5.36 -3.33 -1.45
C LEU A 51 -6.40 -2.24 -1.68
N ILE A 52 -5.99 -1.13 -2.28
CA ILE A 52 -6.88 -0.03 -2.68
C ILE A 52 -6.79 0.15 -4.19
N GLY A 53 -7.94 0.07 -4.86
CA GLY A 53 -8.08 0.39 -6.27
C GLY A 53 -8.80 1.74 -6.44
N GLY A 54 -8.14 2.68 -7.09
CA GLY A 54 -8.72 4.00 -7.39
C GLY A 54 -9.75 3.94 -8.51
N ALA A 55 -9.50 3.11 -9.52
CA ALA A 55 -10.36 2.97 -10.70
C ALA A 55 -11.74 2.37 -10.36
N ASP A 56 -11.76 1.37 -9.49
CA ASP A 56 -12.95 0.66 -9.05
C ASP A 56 -13.47 1.15 -7.68
N GLN A 57 -12.76 2.09 -7.06
CA GLN A 57 -13.04 2.65 -5.72
C GLN A 57 -13.17 1.57 -4.64
N THR A 58 -12.34 0.52 -4.71
CA THR A 58 -12.36 -0.56 -3.74
C THR A 58 -11.28 -0.42 -2.67
N CYS A 59 -11.58 -0.95 -1.48
CA CYS A 59 -10.63 -1.08 -0.38
C CYS A 59 -10.84 -2.46 0.23
N ASN A 60 -9.85 -3.35 0.04
CA ASN A 60 -9.94 -4.75 0.38
C ASN A 60 -8.80 -5.14 1.33
N ILE A 61 -9.13 -6.00 2.29
CA ILE A 61 -8.13 -6.76 3.04
C ILE A 61 -8.06 -8.15 2.43
N ILE A 62 -6.86 -8.53 1.98
CA ILE A 62 -6.57 -9.85 1.41
C ILE A 62 -5.81 -10.65 2.45
N ASP A 63 -6.43 -11.73 2.91
CA ASP A 63 -5.82 -12.76 3.74
C ASP A 63 -5.36 -13.92 2.86
N SER A 64 -4.09 -14.31 2.97
CA SER A 64 -3.53 -15.41 2.19
C SER A 64 -2.80 -16.41 3.10
N LEU A 65 -3.03 -17.70 2.86
CA LEU A 65 -2.31 -18.81 3.44
C LEU A 65 -1.43 -19.42 2.34
N HIS A 66 -0.11 -19.40 2.56
CA HIS A 66 0.92 -19.91 1.64
C HIS A 66 1.51 -21.22 2.16
#